data_AF-A0A7S0NZB9-F1
#
_entry.id   AF-A0A7S0NZB9-F1
#
_cell.length_a   1.000
_cell.length_b   1.000
_cell.length_c   1.000
_cell.angle_alpha   90.00
_cell.angle_beta   90.00
_cell.angle_gamma   90.00
#
_symmetry.space_group_name_H-M   'P 1'
#
loop_
_entity.id
_entity.type
_entity.pdbx_description
1 polymer ?
#
loop_
_entity_poly.entity_id
_entity_poly.type
_entity_poly.pdbx_seq_one_letter_code
_entity_poly.pdbx_strand_id
1 'polypeptide(L)'
;PPPPSPSPPPPSPLPPSPPLWPSPSPPLSPLAECASLRALSDLRTENPPKWCNSDTMRRTDADLCSSYYITVAWEADGATAELKRCGHSYNARGVLGCRALSPGLLCPNAPNAPPPP
;
A
#
# COMPACT_ATOMS: atom_id res chain seq x y z
N PRO A 1 -78.66 -12.34 18.19
CA PRO A 1 -77.41 -12.63 17.47
C PRO A 1 -76.26 -11.73 17.98
N PRO A 2 -75.13 -12.29 18.47
CA PRO A 2 -73.98 -11.47 18.84
C PRO A 2 -73.27 -10.93 17.58
N PRO A 3 -72.66 -9.73 17.64
CA PRO A 3 -71.90 -9.17 16.51
C PRO A 3 -70.64 -9.99 16.23
N PRO A 4 -70.14 -10.00 14.98
CA PRO A 4 -68.92 -10.71 14.64
C PRO A 4 -67.71 -10.08 15.34
N SER A 5 -66.86 -10.93 15.92
CA SER A 5 -65.63 -10.53 16.59
C SER A 5 -64.64 -9.95 15.56
N PRO A 6 -63.97 -8.82 15.84
CA PRO A 6 -62.96 -8.27 14.94
C PRO A 6 -61.74 -9.19 14.89
N SER A 7 -61.21 -9.41 13.68
CA SER A 7 -59.98 -10.18 13.45
C SER A 7 -58.75 -9.44 14.00
N PRO A 8 -57.74 -10.14 14.51
CA PRO A 8 -56.52 -9.51 15.00
C PRO A 8 -55.73 -8.86 13.84
N PRO A 9 -55.02 -7.75 14.11
CA PRO A 9 -54.18 -7.11 13.11
C PRO A 9 -53.00 -8.02 12.71
N PRO A 10 -52.48 -7.88 11.49
CA PRO A 10 -51.32 -8.64 11.04
C PRO A 10 -50.05 -8.25 11.83
N PRO A 11 -49.08 -9.18 11.99
CA PRO A 11 -47.82 -8.89 12.66
C PRO A 11 -46.98 -7.91 11.83
N SER A 12 -46.37 -6.94 12.52
CA SER A 12 -45.46 -5.96 11.89
C SER A 12 -44.22 -6.63 11.31
N PRO A 13 -43.66 -6.12 10.20
CA PRO A 13 -42.43 -6.64 9.62
C PRO A 13 -41.24 -6.37 10.55
N LEU A 14 -40.37 -7.38 10.69
CA LEU A 14 -39.09 -7.27 11.40
C LEU A 14 -38.17 -6.25 10.69
N PRO A 15 -37.38 -5.47 11.44
CA PRO A 15 -36.41 -4.56 10.84
C PRO A 15 -35.28 -5.34 10.13
N PRO A 16 -34.68 -4.76 9.06
CA PRO A 16 -33.56 -5.38 8.36
C PRO A 16 -32.30 -5.45 9.25
N SER A 17 -31.55 -6.54 9.14
CA SER A 17 -30.27 -6.71 9.86
C SER A 17 -29.24 -5.64 9.43
N PRO A 18 -28.40 -5.14 10.36
CA PRO A 18 -27.36 -4.17 10.03
C PRO A 18 -26.27 -4.81 9.15
N PRO A 19 -25.59 -4.01 8.30
CA PRO A 19 -24.50 -4.49 7.46
C PRO A 19 -23.30 -4.92 8.30
N LEU A 20 -22.71 -6.07 7.96
CA LEU A 20 -21.43 -6.53 8.49
C LEU A 20 -20.34 -5.55 8.01
N TRP A 21 -19.82 -4.70 8.89
CA TRP A 21 -18.67 -3.87 8.55
C TRP A 21 -17.42 -4.73 8.34
N PRO A 22 -16.61 -4.45 7.30
CA PRO A 22 -15.33 -5.13 7.12
C PRO A 22 -14.42 -4.77 8.30
N SER A 23 -13.90 -5.79 8.98
CA SER A 23 -12.90 -5.61 10.04
C SER A 23 -11.68 -4.84 9.47
N PRO A 24 -11.16 -3.82 10.17
CA PRO A 24 -9.91 -3.18 9.76
C PRO A 24 -8.79 -4.22 9.76
N SER A 25 -8.05 -4.31 8.66
CA SER A 25 -6.85 -5.15 8.56
C SER A 25 -5.82 -4.66 9.59
N PRO A 26 -5.03 -5.57 10.22
CA PRO A 26 -3.98 -5.15 11.15
C PRO A 26 -2.96 -4.25 10.44
N PRO A 27 -2.34 -3.28 11.13
CA PRO A 27 -1.27 -2.48 10.57
C PRO A 27 -0.13 -3.41 10.12
N LEU A 28 0.27 -3.30 8.86
CA LEU A 28 1.42 -4.02 8.34
C LEU A 28 2.65 -3.64 9.19
N SER A 29 3.41 -4.63 9.62
CA SER A 29 4.68 -4.37 10.32
C SER A 29 5.68 -3.75 9.33
N PRO A 30 6.60 -2.89 9.77
CA PRO A 30 7.59 -2.25 8.89
C PRO A 30 8.44 -3.26 8.10
N LEU A 31 8.65 -4.46 8.66
CA LEU A 31 9.31 -5.57 7.98
C LEU A 31 8.51 -6.09 6.76
N ALA A 32 7.18 -6.14 6.87
CA ALA A 32 6.30 -6.57 5.78
C ALA A 32 6.25 -5.51 4.66
N GLU A 33 6.30 -4.23 5.00
CA GLU A 33 6.44 -3.15 4.00
C GLU A 33 7.80 -3.20 3.31
N CYS A 34 8.88 -3.46 4.04
CA CYS A 34 10.20 -3.68 3.46
C CYS A 34 10.23 -4.89 2.52
N ALA A 35 9.58 -6.00 2.90
CA ALA A 35 9.43 -7.17 2.03
C ALA A 35 8.63 -6.83 0.77
N SER A 36 7.56 -6.05 0.92
CA SER A 36 6.73 -5.59 -0.20
C SER A 36 7.50 -4.69 -1.15
N LEU A 37 8.39 -3.82 -0.64
CA LEU A 37 9.27 -2.99 -1.47
C LEU A 37 10.33 -3.82 -2.17
N ARG A 38 10.98 -4.75 -1.47
CA ARG A 38 12.00 -5.64 -2.06
C ARG A 38 11.42 -6.62 -3.08
N ALA A 39 10.11 -6.86 -3.07
CA ALA A 39 9.42 -7.62 -4.12
C ALA A 39 9.25 -6.83 -5.43
N LEU A 40 9.49 -5.51 -5.42
CA LEU A 40 9.51 -4.66 -6.61
C LEU A 40 10.89 -4.69 -7.28
N SER A 41 11.02 -4.03 -8.43
CA SER A 41 12.32 -3.92 -9.13
C SER A 41 13.14 -2.73 -8.61
N ASP A 42 14.40 -2.97 -8.21
CA ASP A 42 15.33 -1.91 -7.78
C ASP A 42 16.00 -1.22 -8.97
N LEU A 43 15.61 0.02 -9.26
CA LEU A 43 16.19 0.79 -10.36
C LEU A 43 17.66 1.17 -10.14
N ARG A 44 18.17 1.08 -8.91
CA ARG A 44 19.57 1.40 -8.60
C ARG A 44 20.53 0.26 -8.94
N THR A 45 20.00 -0.96 -9.08
CA THR A 45 20.77 -2.15 -9.49
C THR A 45 20.89 -2.31 -11.00
N GLU A 46 20.11 -1.53 -11.76
CA GLU A 46 20.20 -1.44 -13.22
C GLU A 46 21.56 -0.90 -13.67
N ASN A 47 21.97 -1.25 -14.90
CA ASN A 47 23.18 -0.71 -15.54
C ASN A 47 22.82 0.06 -16.82
N PRO A 48 22.93 1.40 -16.86
CA PRO A 48 23.34 2.28 -15.76
C PRO A 48 22.26 2.44 -14.67
N PRO A 49 22.63 2.85 -13.44
CA PRO A 49 21.68 3.08 -12.36
C PRO A 49 20.64 4.14 -12.74
N LYS A 50 19.36 3.83 -12.55
CA LYS A 50 18.25 4.70 -12.91
C LYS A 50 17.57 5.27 -11.67
N TRP A 51 16.76 6.30 -11.90
CA TRP A 51 15.84 6.88 -10.92
C TRP A 51 14.39 6.67 -11.39
N CYS A 52 13.43 6.87 -10.48
CA CYS A 52 12.01 6.74 -10.76
C CYS A 52 11.61 7.50 -12.04
N ASN A 53 12.13 8.73 -12.22
CA ASN A 53 11.81 9.61 -13.36
C ASN A 53 12.68 9.41 -14.61
N SER A 54 13.60 8.44 -14.63
CA SER A 54 14.56 8.27 -15.74
C SER A 54 13.90 7.79 -17.03
N ASP A 55 12.80 7.04 -16.94
CA ASP A 55 12.08 6.50 -18.09
C ASP A 55 10.81 7.30 -18.37
N THR A 56 10.55 7.58 -19.65
CA THR A 56 9.40 8.39 -20.08
C THR A 56 8.07 7.68 -19.82
N MET A 57 7.97 6.36 -20.03
CA MET A 57 6.74 5.61 -19.77
C MET A 57 6.39 5.64 -18.29
N ARG A 58 7.37 5.51 -17.40
CA ARG A 58 7.12 5.66 -15.94
C ARG A 58 6.53 7.02 -15.59
N ARG A 59 6.81 8.10 -16.35
CA ARG A 59 6.26 9.44 -16.05
C ARG A 59 4.77 9.55 -16.30
N THR A 60 4.25 8.77 -17.24
CA THR A 60 2.87 8.84 -17.71
C THR A 60 2.04 7.66 -17.21
N ASP A 61 2.67 6.53 -16.90
CA ASP A 61 2.02 5.33 -16.38
C ASP A 61 2.27 5.21 -14.88
N ALA A 62 1.19 5.34 -14.10
CA ALA A 62 1.25 5.32 -12.64
C ALA A 62 1.53 3.91 -12.10
N ASP A 63 0.98 2.88 -12.75
CA ASP A 63 1.13 1.48 -12.35
C ASP A 63 2.58 1.05 -12.58
N LEU A 64 3.12 1.35 -13.76
CA LEU A 64 4.52 1.13 -14.09
C LEU A 64 5.45 1.96 -13.19
N CYS A 65 5.07 3.16 -12.77
CA CYS A 65 5.87 3.89 -11.79
C CYS A 65 5.91 3.17 -10.44
N SER A 66 4.77 2.65 -9.98
CA SER A 66 4.61 2.02 -8.67
C SER A 66 5.21 0.61 -8.54
N SER A 67 5.58 -0.01 -9.68
CA SER A 67 6.21 -1.33 -9.74
C SER A 67 7.72 -1.32 -9.46
N TYR A 68 8.30 -0.15 -9.17
CA TYR A 68 9.73 0.01 -8.88
C TYR A 68 9.97 0.63 -7.51
N TYR A 69 11.17 0.40 -7.00
CA TYR A 69 11.72 1.12 -5.86
C TYR A 69 13.15 1.57 -6.16
N ILE A 70 13.68 2.41 -5.28
CA ILE A 70 15.09 2.79 -5.29
C ILE A 70 15.69 2.60 -3.90
N THR A 71 16.94 2.15 -3.88
CA THR A 71 17.80 2.23 -2.70
C THR A 71 18.49 3.60 -2.64
N VAL A 72 18.16 4.42 -1.65
CA VAL A 72 18.65 5.81 -1.53
C VAL A 72 20.04 5.84 -0.92
N ALA A 73 20.19 5.21 0.23
CA ALA A 73 21.43 5.16 0.99
C ALA A 73 21.52 3.82 1.75
N TRP A 74 22.75 3.42 2.01
CA TRP A 74 23.06 2.35 2.95
C TRP A 74 23.61 3.00 4.22
N GLU A 75 23.20 2.50 5.38
CA GLU A 75 23.82 2.88 6.64
C GLU A 75 25.28 2.44 6.68
N ALA A 76 26.09 3.09 7.52
CA ALA A 76 27.54 2.85 7.59
C ALA A 76 27.89 1.40 7.94
N ASP A 77 27.04 0.73 8.70
CA ASP A 77 27.16 -0.70 9.06
C ASP A 77 26.76 -1.65 7.92
N GLY A 78 26.12 -1.15 6.85
CA GLY A 78 25.65 -1.95 5.72
C GLY A 78 24.48 -2.91 6.05
N ALA A 79 24.00 -2.90 7.28
CA ALA A 79 22.91 -3.75 7.74
C ALA A 79 21.53 -3.12 7.51
N THR A 80 21.44 -1.82 7.20
CA THR A 80 20.17 -1.16 6.88
C THR A 80 20.29 -0.30 5.62
N ALA A 81 19.23 -0.25 4.82
CA ALA A 81 19.13 0.60 3.64
C ALA A 81 17.86 1.43 3.69
N GLU A 82 17.94 2.70 3.30
CA GLU A 82 16.75 3.53 3.06
C GLU A 82 16.19 3.20 1.67
N LEU A 83 15.01 2.56 1.64
CA LEU A 83 14.28 2.23 0.43
C LEU A 83 13.15 3.23 0.21
N LYS A 84 12.94 3.65 -1.04
CA LYS A 84 11.79 4.46 -1.44
C LYS A 84 11.05 3.82 -2.59
N ARG A 85 9.74 3.67 -2.43
CA ARG A 85 8.87 3.31 -3.56
C ARG A 85 8.87 4.42 -4.58
N CYS A 86 8.87 4.06 -5.86
CA CYS A 86 8.51 5.00 -6.89
C CYS A 86 6.97 5.18 -6.92
N GLY A 87 6.51 6.38 -7.19
CA GLY A 87 5.09 6.68 -7.35
C GLY A 87 4.86 8.01 -8.05
N HIS A 88 3.69 8.17 -8.65
CA HIS A 88 3.30 9.46 -9.23
C HIS A 88 3.03 10.48 -8.12
N SER A 89 3.73 11.61 -8.19
CA SER A 89 3.57 12.69 -7.24
C SER A 89 3.84 14.03 -7.92
N TYR A 90 3.06 15.03 -7.52
CA TYR A 90 3.26 16.41 -7.95
C TYR A 90 4.49 17.00 -7.23
N ASN A 91 5.38 17.68 -7.95
CA ASN A 91 6.41 18.49 -7.30
C ASN A 91 5.83 19.80 -6.74
N ALA A 92 6.68 20.58 -6.07
CA ALA A 92 6.39 21.94 -5.59
C ALA A 92 5.92 22.91 -6.70
N ARG A 93 6.11 22.58 -7.98
CA ARG A 93 5.65 23.36 -9.14
C ARG A 93 4.34 22.83 -9.73
N GLY A 94 3.69 21.84 -9.12
CA GLY A 94 2.45 21.24 -9.62
C GLY A 94 2.62 20.32 -10.82
N VAL A 95 3.84 19.84 -11.11
CA VAL A 95 4.12 18.93 -12.24
C VAL A 95 4.09 17.48 -11.75
N LEU A 96 3.15 16.70 -12.29
CA LEU A 96 3.03 15.26 -12.06
C LEU A 96 4.19 14.50 -12.73
N GLY A 97 4.70 13.49 -12.05
CA GLY A 97 5.64 12.54 -12.63
C GLY A 97 6.04 11.47 -11.65
N CYS A 98 6.83 10.50 -12.12
CA CYS A 98 7.29 9.39 -11.29
C CYS A 98 8.46 9.80 -10.39
N ARG A 99 8.27 9.70 -9.08
CA ARG A 99 9.20 10.18 -8.05
C ARG A 99 9.37 9.15 -6.96
N ALA A 100 10.48 9.24 -6.24
CA ALA A 100 10.64 8.53 -4.98
C ALA A 100 9.70 9.14 -3.95
N LEU A 101 8.81 8.33 -3.38
CA LEU A 101 7.87 8.77 -2.37
C LEU A 101 8.56 8.94 -1.02
N SER A 102 8.05 9.88 -0.22
CA SER A 102 8.49 10.14 1.15
C SER A 102 7.35 9.87 2.13
N PRO A 103 7.62 9.36 3.34
CA PRO A 103 8.95 9.01 3.87
C PRO A 103 9.52 7.73 3.23
N GLY A 104 10.85 7.58 3.29
CA GLY A 104 11.51 6.31 2.96
C GLY A 104 11.40 5.31 4.12
N LEU A 105 11.56 4.03 3.82
CA LEU A 105 11.59 2.97 4.82
C LEU A 105 13.03 2.52 5.05
N LEU A 106 13.45 2.50 6.32
CA LEU A 106 14.70 1.88 6.72
C LEU A 106 14.51 0.38 6.82
N CYS A 107 15.04 -0.33 5.84
CA CYS A 107 14.88 -1.77 5.70
C CYS A 107 16.17 -2.49 6.05
N PRO A 108 16.15 -3.44 7.00
CA PRO A 108 17.30 -4.26 7.27
C PRO A 108 17.70 -5.04 6.03
N ASN A 109 18.99 -5.27 5.87
CA ASN A 109 19.58 -6.06 4.83
C ASN A 109 19.44 -7.54 5.20
N ALA A 110 18.23 -8.09 5.08
CA ALA A 110 17.98 -9.49 5.34
C ALA A 110 17.86 -10.26 4.02
N PRO A 111 18.76 -11.21 3.73
CA PRO A 111 18.52 -12.26 2.74
C PRO A 111 17.41 -13.23 3.18
N ASN A 112 17.22 -13.43 4.49
CA ASN A 112 16.27 -14.35 5.10
C ASN A 112 16.06 -13.92 6.57
N ALA A 113 15.02 -13.17 6.90
CA ALA A 113 14.63 -13.01 8.31
C ALA A 113 13.72 -14.19 8.68
N PRO A 114 14.04 -15.00 9.72
CA PRO A 114 13.12 -16.02 10.20
C PRO A 114 11.86 -15.36 10.82
N PRO A 115 10.69 -16.03 10.78
CA PRO A 115 9.50 -15.52 11.44
C PRO A 115 9.72 -15.43 12.97
N PRO A 116 9.07 -14.48 13.67
CA PRO A 116 9.16 -14.36 15.13
C PRO A 116 8.53 -15.58 15.84
N PRO A 117 8.93 -15.88 17.10
CA PRO A 117 8.50 -17.05 17.86
C PRO A 117 7.01 -17.05 18.23
#